data_AF-A0A7X7SH46-F1
#
_entry.id   AF-A0A7X7SH46-F1
#
_cell.length_a   1.000
_cell.length_b   1.000
_cell.length_c   1.000
_cell.angle_alpha   90.00
_cell.angle_beta   90.00
_cell.angle_gamma   90.00
#
_symmetry.space_group_name_H-M   'P 1'
#
loop_
_entity.id
_entity.type
_entity.pdbx_description
1 polymer ?
#
loop_
_entity_poly.entity_id
_entity_poly.type
_entity_poly.pdbx_seq_one_letter_code
_entity_poly.pdbx_strand_id
1 'polypeptide(L)' 'MDEQQYREIVELVRRVRHDANNPITAALGHVQLLLEDPSVPAGDARDSLHVIEGELKRLIEILRRLQQVQYDEGSATD' A
#
# COMPACT_ATOMS: atom_id res chain seq x y z
N MET A 1 23.43 -6.89 -14.37
CA MET A 1 22.67 -7.53 -13.29
C MET A 1 22.45 -8.95 -13.74
N ASP A 2 22.89 -9.92 -12.96
CA ASP A 2 22.63 -11.32 -13.26
C ASP A 2 21.19 -11.71 -12.87
N GLU A 3 20.75 -12.87 -13.32
CA GLU A 3 19.38 -13.37 -13.10
C GLU A 3 19.06 -13.56 -11.60
N GLN A 4 20.08 -13.90 -10.81
CA GLN A 4 19.96 -14.08 -9.37
C GLN A 4 19.72 -12.74 -8.65
N GLN A 5 20.50 -11.72 -8.98
CA GLN A 5 20.33 -10.36 -8.48
C GLN A 5 18.96 -9.79 -8.85
N TYR A 6 18.46 -10.08 -10.06
CA TYR A 6 17.12 -9.64 -10.47
C TYR A 6 16.04 -10.30 -9.61
N ARG A 7 16.10 -11.62 -9.40
CA ARG A 7 15.17 -12.34 -8.54
C ARG A 7 15.16 -11.79 -7.12
N GLU A 8 16.33 -11.54 -6.55
CA GLU A 8 16.46 -10.98 -5.19
C GLU A 8 15.80 -9.60 -5.06
N ILE A 9 15.92 -8.74 -6.08
CA ILE A 9 15.27 -7.44 -6.13
C ILE A 9 13.74 -7.60 -6.23
N VAL A 10 13.24 -8.46 -7.11
CA VAL A 10 11.80 -8.72 -7.26
C VAL A 10 11.20 -9.24 -5.96
N GLU A 11 11.88 -10.17 -5.29
CA GLU A 11 11.45 -10.68 -3.99
C GLU A 11 11.45 -9.60 -2.91
N LEU A 12 12.49 -8.76 -2.86
CA LEU A 12 12.57 -7.64 -1.92
C LEU A 12 11.40 -6.68 -2.14
N VAL A 13 11.12 -6.29 -3.39
CA VAL A 13 9.98 -5.43 -3.74
C VAL A 13 8.65 -6.07 -3.31
N ARG A 14 8.48 -7.38 -3.55
CA ARG A 14 7.29 -8.12 -3.13
C ARG A 14 7.11 -8.11 -1.60
N ARG A 15 8.18 -8.38 -0.85
CA ARG A 15 8.17 -8.37 0.63
C ARG A 15 7.85 -6.98 1.17
N VAL A 16 8.57 -5.95 0.73
CA VAL A 16 8.35 -4.56 1.16
C VAL A 16 6.92 -4.11 0.87
N ARG A 17 6.38 -4.42 -0.32
CA ARG A 17 4.98 -4.10 -0.65
C ARG A 17 3.99 -4.76 0.30
N HIS A 18 4.17 -6.05 0.57
CA HIS A 18 3.31 -6.79 1.49
C HIS A 18 3.37 -6.19 2.91
N ASP A 19 4.58 -5.96 3.41
CA ASP A 19 4.81 -5.49 4.76
C ASP A 19 4.36 -4.04 4.97
N ALA A 20 4.38 -3.21 3.92
CA ALA A 20 3.84 -1.87 3.95
C ALA A 20 2.30 -1.84 3.82
N ASN A 21 1.70 -2.72 3.01
CA ASN A 21 0.26 -2.77 2.82
C ASN A 21 -0.49 -3.06 4.13
N ASN A 22 0.03 -3.93 5.00
CA ASN A 22 -0.61 -4.28 6.27
C ASN A 22 -0.83 -3.07 7.20
N PRO A 23 0.20 -2.33 7.64
CA PRO A 23 0.02 -1.17 8.51
C PRO A 23 -0.76 -0.03 7.84
N ILE A 24 -0.62 0.18 6.53
CA ILE A 24 -1.38 1.21 5.81
C ILE A 24 -2.88 0.87 5.79
N THR A 25 -3.22 -0.40 5.53
CA THR A 25 -4.62 -0.86 5.53
C THR A 25 -5.22 -0.78 6.93
N ALA A 26 -4.46 -1.15 7.97
CA ALA A 26 -4.90 -1.01 9.36
C ALA A 26 -5.14 0.47 9.73
N ALA A 27 -4.20 1.36 9.41
CA ALA A 27 -4.34 2.79 9.65
C ALA A 27 -5.56 3.38 8.92
N LEU A 28 -5.81 2.96 7.67
CA LEU A 28 -6.97 3.39 6.90
C LEU A 28 -8.27 2.96 7.58
N GLY A 29 -8.35 1.71 8.05
CA GLY A 29 -9.50 1.22 8.80
C GLY A 29 -9.76 2.02 10.08
N HIS A 30 -8.71 2.34 10.85
CA HIS A 30 -8.85 3.18 12.04
C HIS A 30 -9.34 4.60 11.72
N VAL A 31 -8.82 5.23 10.67
CA VAL A 31 -9.26 6.56 10.23
C VAL A 31 -10.73 6.52 9.79
N GLN A 32 -11.14 5.48 9.07
CA GLN A 32 -12.54 5.32 8.64
C GLN A 32 -13.47 5.13 9.83
N LEU A 33 -13.09 4.32 10.83
CA LEU A 33 -13.86 4.19 12.07
C LEU A 33 -14.00 5.52 12.82
N LEU A 34 -12.93 6.33 12.88
CA LEU A 34 -12.97 7.66 13.49
C LEU A 34 -13.85 8.64 12.70
N LEU A 35 -13.85 8.55 11.37
CA LEU A 35 -14.72 9.37 10.53
C LEU A 35 -16.21 9.03 10.70
N GLU A 36 -16.52 7.76 10.98
CA GLU A 36 -17.86 7.26 11.28
C GLU A 36 -18.31 7.55 12.73
N ASP A 37 -17.37 7.80 13.64
CA ASP A 37 -17.67 8.06 15.05
C ASP A 37 -18.35 9.45 15.23
N PRO A 38 -19.59 9.50 15.74
CA PRO A 38 -20.29 10.76 15.98
C PRO A 38 -19.69 11.59 17.12
N SER A 39 -18.84 11.00 17.97
CA SER A 39 -18.15 11.70 19.06
C SER A 39 -16.96 12.53 18.57
N VAL A 40 -16.45 12.26 17.36
CA VAL A 40 -15.40 13.06 16.74
C VAL A 40 -16.00 14.41 16.31
N PRO A 41 -15.47 15.54 16.83
CA PRO A 41 -16.00 16.86 16.50
C PRO A 41 -15.92 17.16 15.00
N ALA A 42 -16.94 17.85 14.49
CA ALA A 42 -16.85 18.45 13.17
C ALA A 42 -15.81 19.60 13.15
N GLY A 43 -15.27 19.90 11.96
CA GLY A 43 -14.23 20.92 11.75
C GLY A 43 -12.83 20.31 11.61
N ASP A 44 -11.82 21.05 12.04
CA ASP A 44 -10.39 20.78 11.75
C ASP A 44 -9.94 19.33 12.01
N ALA A 45 -10.47 18.69 13.06
CA ALA A 45 -10.16 17.30 13.38
C ALA A 45 -10.68 16.33 12.30
N ARG A 46 -11.93 16.49 11.87
CA ARG A 46 -12.54 15.65 10.82
C ARG A 46 -11.93 15.95 9.45
N ASP A 47 -11.62 17.21 9.17
CA ASP A 47 -10.93 17.62 7.94
C ASP A 47 -9.53 16.99 7.86
N SER A 48 -8.80 16.99 8.98
CA SER A 48 -7.49 16.31 9.08
C SER A 48 -7.61 14.80 8.86
N LEU A 49 -8.65 14.15 9.39
CA LEU A 49 -8.90 12.72 9.16
C LEU A 49 -9.19 12.43 7.68
N HIS A 50 -9.94 13.27 6.97
CA HIS A 50 -10.16 13.12 5.53
C HIS A 50 -8.87 13.30 4.72
N VAL A 51 -8.00 14.23 5.10
CA VAL A 51 -6.67 14.39 4.49
C VAL A 51 -5.84 13.12 4.69
N ILE A 52 -5.78 12.60 5.92
CA ILE A 52 -5.06 11.35 6.23
C ILE A 52 -5.64 10.17 5.44
N GLU A 53 -6.96 10.06 5.36
CA GLU A 53 -7.62 9.01 4.56
C GLU A 53 -7.19 9.07 3.09
N GLY A 54 -7.14 10.28 2.52
CA GLY A 54 -6.69 10.51 1.15
C GLY A 54 -5.23 10.10 0.92
N GLU A 55 -4.32 10.47 1.82
CA GLU A 55 -2.91 10.09 1.71
C GLU A 55 -2.70 8.59 1.88
N LEU A 56 -3.43 7.92 2.79
CA LEU A 56 -3.37 6.46 2.94
C LEU A 56 -3.86 5.75 1.67
N LYS A 57 -4.97 6.20 1.09
CA LYS A 57 -5.48 5.67 -0.20
C LYS A 57 -4.45 5.89 -1.33
N ARG A 58 -3.79 7.04 -1.35
CA ARG A 58 -2.72 7.34 -2.33
C ARG A 58 -1.51 6.43 -2.15
N LEU A 59 -1.11 6.14 -0.91
CA LEU A 59 -0.01 5.21 -0.63
C LEU A 59 -0.33 3.79 -1.10
N ILE A 60 -1.56 3.30 -0.85
CA ILE A 60 -2.02 2.00 -1.38
C ILE A 60 -1.89 1.98 -2.90
N GLU A 61 -2.29 3.05 -3.59
CA GLU A 61 -2.20 3.13 -5.04
C GLU A 61 -0.75 3.15 -5.54
N ILE A 62 0.15 3.84 -4.85
CA ILE A 62 1.59 3.81 -5.17
C ILE A 62 2.15 2.39 -5.02
N LEU A 63 1.79 1.68 -3.93
CA LEU A 63 2.23 0.31 -3.69
C LEU A 63 1.63 -0.68 -4.70
N ARG A 64 0.43 -0.43 -5.22
CA ARG A 64 -0.16 -1.23 -6.31
C ARG A 64 0.64 -1.14 -7.60
N ARG A 65 1.25 0.01 -7.91
CA ARG A 65 2.13 0.12 -9.10
C ARG A 65 3.34 -0.80 -8.99
N LEU A 66 3.82 -1.10 -7.78
CA LEU A 66 4.87 -2.09 -7.54
C LEU A 66 4.41 -3.53 -7.80
N GLN A 67 3.12 -3.79 -8.05
CA GLN A 67 2.67 -5.10 -8.55
C GLN A 67 3.12 -5.38 -9.98
N GLN A 68 3.53 -4.37 -10.73
CA GLN A 68 4.07 -4.54 -12.09
C GLN A 68 5.52 -5.07 -12.08
N VAL A 69 6.20 -4.99 -10.94
CA VAL A 69 7.51 -5.59 -10.74
C VAL A 69 7.30 -7.07 -10.42
N GLN A 70 7.17 -7.86 -11.47
CA GLN A 70 7.08 -9.33 -11.41
C GLN A 70 8.21 -9.93 -12.24
N TYR A 71 8.65 -11.10 -11.80
CA TYR A 71 9.46 -11.97 -12.64
C TYR A 71 8.48 -12.69 -13.58
N ASP A 72 8.47 -12.34 -14.85
CA ASP A 72 7.91 -13.22 -15.87
C ASP A 72 8.92 -14.36 -16.03
N GLU A 73 8.61 -15.53 -15.47
CA GLU A 73 9.18 -16.79 -15.97
C GLU A 73 8.63 -16.95 -17.39
N GLY A 74 9.27 -16.30 -18.36
CA GLY A 74 8.87 -16.40 -19.75
C GLY A 74 8.86 -17.87 -20.15
N SER A 75 7.68 -18.33 -20.59
CA SER A 75 7.54 -18.96 -21.91
C SER A 75 8.56 -20.06 -22.26
N ALA A 76 9.02 -20.84 -21.29
CA ALA A 76 9.91 -21.98 -21.50
C ALA A 76 9.10 -23.24 -21.87
N THR A 77 8.18 -23.09 -22.81
CA THR A 77 7.50 -24.20 -23.47
C THR A 77 7.24 -23.83 -24.92
N ASP A 78 8.26 -24.03 -25.76
CA ASP A 78 8.14 -24.53 -27.13
C ASP A 78 9.46 -25.21 -27.52
#